data_AF-A0AA36HY26-F1
#
_entry.id   AF-A0AA36HY26-F1
#
_cell.length_a   1.000
_cell.length_b   1.000
_cell.length_c   1.000
_cell.angle_alpha   90.00
_cell.angle_beta   90.00
_cell.angle_gamma   90.00
#
_symmetry.space_group_name_H-M   'P 1'
#
loop_
_entity.id
_entity.type
_entity.pdbx_description
1 polymer ?
#
loop_
_entity_poly.entity_id
_entity_poly.type
_entity_poly.pdbx_seq_one_letter_code
_entity_poly.pdbx_strand_id
1 'polypeptide(L)'
;MLSATAGPQPCFFGRSNVARALVSMSGRRKGLLTLTAVLCINWLPDQTASWSAALAPGWWRRGRPRKLHGRRAEVELLSQVARVLMPDEPIGELFRRFPSPAGWKGNYLDPDLAAYGVLKSPDAALFVEYDGFWRHGQAEGRQRDARKTAALLAFAPVGSKVLRIGHLPAAEEPMGAVHIRMKPWRQGDVKSFENVLSVLTRRMGRQLGKDLRSDVRKRLQDFEQRTCAVAITYATSAYVCGTARNLTDVLLPLAEIGMDKAGIAAVGSRCRPVSEASVRQTVMSLEVVGLSKAQITKAVASRPSLLGYSIEDNLKPTMRWLQWLLFRHCWVTASRTT
;
A
#
# COMPACT_ATOMS: atom_id res chain seq x y z
N MET A 1 -48.42 39.46 -5.10
CA MET A 1 -48.76 38.15 -5.69
C MET A 1 -47.48 37.48 -6.14
N LEU A 2 -47.30 36.21 -5.74
CA LEU A 2 -46.32 35.21 -6.20
C LEU A 2 -44.85 35.47 -5.83
N SER A 3 -44.34 34.90 -4.73
CA SER A 3 -43.97 33.49 -4.49
C SER A 3 -42.59 33.15 -5.07
N ALA A 4 -41.56 33.26 -4.22
CA ALA A 4 -40.28 32.60 -4.41
C ALA A 4 -40.29 31.31 -3.58
N THR A 5 -40.33 30.18 -4.28
CA THR A 5 -40.17 28.85 -3.71
C THR A 5 -38.76 28.70 -3.13
N ALA A 6 -38.66 28.67 -1.80
CA ALA A 6 -37.46 28.25 -1.09
C ALA A 6 -37.23 26.76 -1.36
N GLY A 7 -36.20 26.43 -2.15
CA GLY A 7 -35.66 25.08 -2.23
C GLY A 7 -35.07 24.66 -0.89
N PRO A 8 -34.97 23.35 -0.60
CA PRO A 8 -34.51 22.86 0.70
C PRO A 8 -33.06 23.29 0.93
N GLN A 9 -32.85 24.10 1.97
CA GLN A 9 -31.50 24.38 2.47
C GLN A 9 -30.83 23.06 2.90
N PRO A 10 -29.58 22.78 2.48
CA PRO A 10 -28.85 21.64 3.00
C PRO A 10 -28.59 21.88 4.49
N CYS A 11 -29.10 20.98 5.34
CA CYS A 11 -28.81 20.99 6.76
C CYS A 11 -27.30 20.80 6.98
N PHE A 12 -26.60 21.91 7.23
CA PHE A 12 -25.22 21.91 7.67
C PHE A 12 -25.09 21.23 9.04
N PHE A 13 -24.64 19.97 9.06
CA PHE A 13 -24.16 19.34 10.28
C PHE A 13 -22.74 19.83 10.58
N GLY A 14 -22.64 21.00 11.21
CA GLY A 14 -21.39 21.52 11.75
C GLY A 14 -20.86 20.67 12.91
N ARG A 15 -19.52 20.68 13.09
CA ARG A 15 -18.75 19.94 14.11
C ARG A 15 -19.34 19.99 15.53
N SER A 16 -20.07 21.05 15.85
CA SER A 16 -20.67 21.32 17.17
C SER A 16 -21.86 20.41 17.53
N ASN A 17 -22.61 19.89 16.55
CA ASN A 17 -23.80 19.08 16.81
C ASN A 17 -23.48 17.59 17.12
N VAL A 18 -22.34 17.09 16.65
CA VAL A 18 -21.86 15.72 16.94
C VAL A 18 -21.40 15.61 18.39
N ALA A 19 -20.74 16.65 18.92
CA ALA A 19 -20.34 16.69 20.32
C ALA A 19 -21.54 16.69 21.28
N ARG A 20 -22.65 17.35 20.90
CA ARG A 20 -23.86 17.43 21.73
C ARG A 20 -24.65 16.12 21.76
N ALA A 21 -24.64 15.35 20.67
CA ALA A 21 -25.25 14.01 20.63
C ALA A 21 -24.53 12.97 21.51
N LEU A 22 -23.22 13.15 21.78
CA LEU A 22 -22.42 12.24 22.60
C LEU A 22 -22.63 12.40 24.11
N VAL A 23 -23.16 13.54 24.55
CA VAL A 23 -23.38 13.85 25.98
C VAL A 23 -24.65 13.19 26.52
N SER A 24 -25.61 12.80 25.67
CA SER A 24 -26.94 12.35 26.11
C SER A 24 -27.18 10.83 26.17
N MET A 25 -26.19 9.96 25.92
CA MET A 25 -26.44 8.51 25.84
C MET A 25 -25.50 7.67 26.73
N SER A 26 -26.05 6.65 27.41
CA SER A 26 -25.31 5.71 28.26
C SER A 26 -25.24 4.29 27.63
N GLY A 27 -24.22 3.50 28.02
CA GLY A 27 -24.10 2.08 27.65
C GLY A 27 -23.46 1.78 26.29
N ARG A 28 -23.20 0.48 26.04
CA ARG A 28 -22.37 -0.17 24.99
C ARG A 28 -22.47 0.35 23.54
N ARG A 29 -23.45 1.20 23.20
CA ARG A 29 -23.53 1.90 21.91
C ARG A 29 -22.47 3.00 21.73
N LYS A 30 -21.87 3.51 22.81
CA LYS A 30 -20.73 4.44 22.75
C LYS A 30 -19.47 3.83 22.10
N GLY A 31 -19.23 2.53 22.24
CA GLY A 31 -18.03 1.86 21.71
C GLY A 31 -18.04 1.60 20.19
N LEU A 32 -19.22 1.41 19.60
CA LEU A 32 -19.35 1.11 18.17
C LEU A 32 -19.32 2.39 17.30
N LEU A 33 -19.82 3.51 17.82
CA LEU A 33 -19.84 4.81 17.12
C LEU A 33 -18.57 5.64 17.31
N THR A 34 -17.82 5.47 18.42
CA THR A 34 -16.45 6.02 18.52
C THR A 34 -15.48 5.32 17.56
N LEU A 35 -15.70 4.04 17.25
CA LEU A 35 -14.94 3.31 16.26
C LEU A 35 -15.14 3.87 14.85
N THR A 36 -16.36 4.24 14.47
CA THR A 36 -16.63 4.87 13.18
C THR A 36 -16.19 6.34 13.14
N ALA A 37 -16.39 7.12 14.20
CA ALA A 37 -16.02 8.54 14.21
C ALA A 37 -14.51 8.79 14.25
N VAL A 38 -13.73 8.03 15.04
CA VAL A 38 -12.27 8.19 15.10
C VAL A 38 -11.58 7.63 13.85
N LEU A 39 -12.17 6.62 13.20
CA LEU A 39 -11.69 6.11 11.92
C LEU A 39 -12.12 6.98 10.73
N CYS A 40 -13.29 7.60 10.74
CA CYS A 40 -13.76 8.46 9.63
C CYS A 40 -13.17 9.88 9.65
N ILE A 41 -12.85 10.46 10.82
CA ILE A 41 -12.37 11.86 10.89
C ILE A 41 -10.92 12.00 10.38
N ASN A 42 -10.11 10.92 10.40
CA ASN A 42 -8.75 10.89 9.83
C ASN A 42 -8.66 10.12 8.50
N TRP A 43 -9.79 9.71 7.93
CA TRP A 43 -9.85 8.86 6.74
C TRP A 43 -10.98 9.28 5.79
N LEU A 44 -11.15 10.58 5.63
CA LEU A 44 -11.71 11.11 4.40
C LEU A 44 -10.53 11.33 3.45
N PRO A 45 -10.62 10.95 2.16
CA PRO A 45 -9.66 11.45 1.19
C PRO A 45 -9.66 12.96 1.32
N ASP A 46 -8.49 13.54 1.56
CA ASP A 46 -8.35 14.97 1.67
C ASP A 46 -8.88 15.58 0.37
N GLN A 47 -10.05 16.22 0.42
CA GLN A 47 -10.68 16.79 -0.77
C GLN A 47 -9.87 18.00 -1.30
N THR A 48 -8.77 18.36 -0.64
CA THR A 48 -7.75 19.28 -1.14
C THR A 48 -6.95 18.70 -2.32
N ALA A 49 -6.88 17.37 -2.47
CA ALA A 49 -6.15 16.69 -3.57
C ALA A 49 -6.68 17.05 -4.97
N SER A 50 -7.91 17.56 -5.06
CA SER A 50 -8.53 18.01 -6.31
C SER A 50 -7.80 19.20 -6.95
N TRP A 51 -7.08 20.03 -6.18
CA TRP A 51 -6.49 21.27 -6.70
C TRP A 51 -5.10 21.05 -7.33
N SER A 52 -4.27 20.16 -6.78
CA SER A 52 -2.92 19.86 -7.31
C SER A 52 -2.94 19.16 -8.67
N ALA A 53 -3.91 18.28 -8.92
CA ALA A 53 -3.96 17.47 -10.14
C ALA A 53 -4.15 18.29 -11.43
N ALA A 54 -4.82 19.45 -11.34
CA ALA A 54 -5.03 20.35 -12.48
C ALA A 54 -3.74 21.06 -12.90
N LEU A 55 -2.84 21.36 -11.95
CA LEU A 55 -1.56 22.01 -12.19
C LEU A 55 -0.41 21.04 -12.48
N ALA A 56 -0.63 19.73 -12.31
CA ALA A 56 0.39 18.72 -12.56
C ALA A 56 0.81 18.67 -14.05
N PRO A 57 2.07 18.35 -14.37
CA PRO A 57 2.54 18.32 -15.75
C PRO A 57 1.74 17.34 -16.64
N GLY A 58 1.71 17.59 -17.96
CA GLY A 58 0.95 16.77 -18.91
C GLY A 58 1.30 15.28 -18.87
N TRP A 59 2.58 14.92 -18.66
CA TRP A 59 3.00 13.53 -18.53
C TRP A 59 2.45 12.86 -17.27
N TRP A 60 2.30 13.60 -16.16
CA TRP A 60 1.77 13.10 -14.90
C TRP A 60 0.29 12.73 -15.04
N ARG A 61 -0.49 13.62 -15.67
CA ARG A 61 -1.93 13.43 -15.90
C ARG A 61 -2.26 12.25 -16.82
N ARG A 62 -1.34 11.87 -17.71
CA ARG A 62 -1.47 10.63 -18.52
C ARG A 62 -1.32 9.35 -17.69
N GLY A 63 -0.67 9.45 -16.53
CA GLY A 63 -0.53 8.34 -15.60
C GLY A 63 -1.71 8.23 -14.65
N ARG A 64 -1.81 7.09 -13.97
CA ARG A 64 -2.83 6.83 -12.94
C ARG A 64 -2.24 6.09 -11.74
N PRO A 65 -2.78 6.25 -10.53
CA PRO A 65 -2.36 5.48 -9.37
C PRO A 65 -2.43 3.97 -9.62
N ARG A 66 -1.46 3.24 -9.09
CA ARG A 66 -1.36 1.78 -9.17
C ARG A 66 -2.43 1.16 -8.28
N LYS A 67 -3.05 0.06 -8.78
CA LYS A 67 -3.99 -0.77 -7.99
C LYS A 67 -3.28 -1.72 -7.01
N LEU A 68 -2.07 -2.10 -7.36
CA LEU A 68 -1.25 -3.10 -6.66
C LEU A 68 0.18 -2.57 -6.53
N HIS A 69 0.74 -2.74 -5.34
CA HIS A 69 2.15 -2.48 -5.08
C HIS A 69 2.98 -3.76 -5.24
N GLY A 70 4.28 -3.63 -5.49
CA GLY A 70 5.13 -4.79 -5.75
C GLY A 70 5.42 -5.57 -4.47
N ARG A 71 6.22 -4.99 -3.56
CA ARG A 71 6.64 -5.65 -2.31
C ARG A 71 6.41 -4.78 -1.08
N ARG A 72 6.30 -5.39 0.10
CA ARG A 72 6.22 -4.62 1.35
C ARG A 72 7.43 -3.71 1.56
N ALA A 73 8.64 -4.21 1.32
CA ALA A 73 9.86 -3.42 1.46
C ALA A 73 9.87 -2.18 0.53
N GLU A 74 9.38 -2.33 -0.71
CA GLU A 74 9.19 -1.22 -1.65
C GLU A 74 8.25 -0.17 -1.07
N VAL A 75 7.04 -0.57 -0.66
CA VAL A 75 6.05 0.39 -0.14
C VAL A 75 6.49 1.00 1.18
N GLU A 76 7.07 0.20 2.09
CA GLU A 76 7.57 0.65 3.39
C GLU A 76 8.62 1.76 3.21
N LEU A 77 9.61 1.54 2.34
CA LEU A 77 10.64 2.54 2.06
C LEU A 77 10.09 3.74 1.26
N LEU A 78 9.42 3.49 0.15
CA LEU A 78 9.04 4.53 -0.80
C LEU A 78 7.90 5.42 -0.30
N SER A 79 7.06 4.93 0.63
CA SER A 79 6.07 5.78 1.30
C SER A 79 6.73 6.83 2.18
N GLN A 80 7.86 6.52 2.81
CA GLN A 80 8.64 7.51 3.56
C GLN A 80 9.29 8.51 2.62
N VAL A 81 9.87 8.03 1.52
CA VAL A 81 10.49 8.90 0.48
C VAL A 81 9.44 9.84 -0.13
N ALA A 82 8.23 9.35 -0.42
CA ALA A 82 7.12 10.14 -0.93
C ALA A 82 6.81 11.34 -0.03
N ARG A 83 6.76 11.14 1.30
CA ARG A 83 6.52 12.21 2.28
C ARG A 83 7.59 13.29 2.29
N VAL A 84 8.84 12.92 2.04
CA VAL A 84 9.95 13.88 1.99
C VAL A 84 9.93 14.66 0.67
N LEU A 85 9.67 13.97 -0.43
CA LEU A 85 9.67 14.57 -1.77
C LEU A 85 8.49 15.51 -1.98
N MET A 86 7.27 15.03 -1.72
CA MET A 86 6.02 15.75 -1.99
C MET A 86 5.11 15.73 -0.74
N PRO A 87 5.39 16.57 0.28
CA PRO A 87 4.67 16.55 1.54
C PRO A 87 3.19 16.93 1.45
N ASP A 88 2.76 17.60 0.39
CA ASP A 88 1.35 18.01 0.25
C ASP A 88 0.55 17.05 -0.64
N GLU A 89 1.22 16.07 -1.25
CA GLU A 89 0.56 15.06 -2.08
C GLU A 89 0.20 13.79 -1.28
N PRO A 90 -0.96 13.18 -1.53
CA PRO A 90 -1.28 11.85 -1.01
C PRO A 90 -0.23 10.83 -1.48
N ILE A 91 0.29 10.01 -0.56
CA ILE A 91 1.35 9.03 -0.86
C ILE A 91 0.96 8.14 -2.06
N GLY A 92 -0.30 7.69 -2.12
CA GLY A 92 -0.78 6.82 -3.18
C GLY A 92 -0.81 7.46 -4.58
N GLU A 93 -0.87 8.78 -4.67
CA GLU A 93 -0.80 9.47 -5.96
C GLU A 93 0.58 9.40 -6.61
N LEU A 94 1.64 9.12 -5.83
CA LEU A 94 3.01 8.98 -6.34
C LEU A 94 3.31 7.56 -6.82
N PHE A 95 2.58 6.55 -6.38
CA PHE A 95 2.67 5.19 -6.90
C PHE A 95 1.89 5.09 -8.21
N ARG A 96 2.46 5.59 -9.32
CA ARG A 96 1.76 5.69 -10.61
C ARG A 96 2.22 4.67 -11.63
N ARG A 97 1.35 4.47 -12.61
CA ARG A 97 1.67 3.84 -13.88
C ARG A 97 1.35 4.74 -15.05
N PHE A 98 2.13 4.61 -16.10
CA PHE A 98 2.08 5.44 -17.29
C PHE A 98 1.87 4.60 -18.55
N PRO A 99 1.30 5.17 -19.62
CA PRO A 99 1.26 4.50 -20.92
C PRO A 99 2.66 4.11 -21.37
N SER A 100 2.79 2.91 -21.91
CA SER A 100 4.07 2.43 -22.42
C SER A 100 4.39 3.00 -23.81
N PRO A 101 5.67 3.31 -24.10
CA PRO A 101 6.09 3.69 -25.45
C PRO A 101 6.02 2.50 -26.41
N ALA A 102 6.03 2.80 -27.71
CA ALA A 102 6.09 1.78 -28.76
C ALA A 102 7.33 0.88 -28.58
N GLY A 103 7.15 -0.43 -28.77
CA GLY A 103 8.23 -1.43 -28.59
C GLY A 103 8.46 -1.90 -27.15
N TRP A 104 7.74 -1.35 -26.16
CA TRP A 104 7.75 -1.88 -24.79
C TRP A 104 6.95 -3.18 -24.69
N LYS A 105 7.50 -4.22 -24.05
CA LYS A 105 6.88 -5.56 -23.95
C LYS A 105 5.64 -5.64 -23.03
N GLY A 106 5.07 -4.52 -22.59
CA GLY A 106 3.91 -4.47 -21.71
C GLY A 106 3.03 -3.26 -21.97
N ASN A 107 1.85 -3.22 -21.35
CA ASN A 107 0.88 -2.15 -21.58
C ASN A 107 1.18 -0.84 -20.82
N TYR A 108 2.09 -0.89 -19.84
CA TYR A 108 2.39 0.23 -18.96
C TYR A 108 3.88 0.31 -18.60
N LEU A 109 4.35 1.54 -18.38
CA LEU A 109 5.55 1.84 -17.62
C LEU A 109 5.17 2.06 -16.16
N ASP A 110 5.63 1.15 -15.30
CA ASP A 110 5.29 1.13 -13.88
C ASP A 110 6.55 1.43 -13.05
N PRO A 111 6.96 2.70 -12.87
CA PRO A 111 7.95 3.03 -11.87
C PRO A 111 7.41 2.71 -10.46
N ASP A 112 8.31 2.48 -9.50
CA ASP A 112 7.88 2.20 -8.13
C ASP A 112 7.37 3.46 -7.43
N LEU A 113 7.96 4.61 -7.73
CA LEU A 113 7.48 5.93 -7.34
C LEU A 113 7.73 6.94 -8.47
N ALA A 114 6.84 7.93 -8.61
CA ALA A 114 7.03 9.07 -9.49
C ALA A 114 6.75 10.36 -8.72
N ALA A 115 7.55 11.40 -8.98
CA ALA A 115 7.35 12.73 -8.44
C ALA A 115 7.56 13.80 -9.52
N TYR A 116 6.73 14.84 -9.52
CA TYR A 116 6.91 16.04 -10.33
C TYR A 116 7.24 17.23 -9.44
N GLY A 117 7.79 18.30 -10.02
CA GLY A 117 8.07 19.52 -9.27
C GLY A 117 9.11 19.35 -8.17
N VAL A 118 9.92 18.29 -8.18
CA VAL A 118 11.00 18.05 -7.20
C VAL A 118 12.40 18.36 -7.73
N LEU A 119 12.56 18.34 -9.05
CA LEU A 119 13.78 18.72 -9.76
C LEU A 119 13.73 20.21 -10.14
N LYS A 120 14.89 20.81 -10.42
CA LYS A 120 15.01 22.22 -10.84
C LYS A 120 14.14 22.55 -12.04
N SER A 121 14.05 21.63 -13.00
CA SER A 121 13.06 21.70 -14.07
C SER A 121 11.70 21.29 -13.50
N PRO A 122 10.71 22.22 -13.40
CA PRO A 122 9.46 21.97 -12.67
C PRO A 122 8.63 20.83 -13.28
N ASP A 123 8.68 20.69 -14.60
CA ASP A 123 7.98 19.62 -15.32
C ASP A 123 8.75 18.30 -15.39
N ALA A 124 10.01 18.27 -14.97
CA ALA A 124 10.81 17.05 -15.03
C ALA A 124 10.33 16.02 -13.99
N ALA A 125 10.37 14.75 -14.38
CA ALA A 125 10.03 13.64 -13.52
C ALA A 125 11.26 13.19 -12.71
N LEU A 126 11.06 12.94 -11.42
CA LEU A 126 11.92 12.05 -10.66
C LEU A 126 11.21 10.71 -10.53
N PHE A 127 11.69 9.69 -11.25
CA PHE A 127 11.25 8.32 -11.05
C PHE A 127 12.15 7.64 -10.01
N VAL A 128 11.57 6.82 -9.15
CA VAL A 128 12.31 6.01 -8.17
C VAL A 128 11.98 4.54 -8.38
N GLU A 129 13.02 3.71 -8.42
CA GLU A 129 12.96 2.26 -8.56
C GLU A 129 13.62 1.61 -7.33
N TYR A 130 12.98 0.60 -6.75
CA TYR A 130 13.53 -0.17 -5.64
C TYR A 130 13.88 -1.61 -6.07
N ASP A 131 15.17 -1.84 -6.28
CA ASP A 131 15.76 -3.09 -6.75
C ASP A 131 16.05 -4.05 -5.59
N GLY A 132 14.99 -4.44 -4.89
CA GLY A 132 15.07 -5.32 -3.71
C GLY A 132 15.34 -6.80 -4.01
N PHE A 133 15.51 -7.20 -5.27
CA PHE A 133 15.63 -8.62 -5.66
C PHE A 133 17.01 -9.00 -6.17
N TRP A 134 17.53 -10.14 -5.71
CA TRP A 134 18.88 -10.62 -6.06
C TRP A 134 19.08 -10.82 -7.58
N ARG A 135 18.01 -11.07 -8.36
CA ARG A 135 18.11 -11.23 -9.82
C ARG A 135 18.51 -9.94 -10.56
N HIS A 136 18.38 -8.77 -9.95
CA HIS A 136 18.92 -7.52 -10.51
C HIS A 136 20.45 -7.53 -10.62
N GLY A 137 21.14 -8.43 -9.90
CA GLY A 137 22.58 -8.64 -10.06
C GLY A 137 22.98 -9.43 -11.31
N GLN A 138 22.05 -10.15 -11.93
CA GLN A 138 22.33 -10.96 -13.12
C GLN A 138 22.33 -10.08 -14.38
N ALA A 139 23.07 -10.48 -15.41
CA ALA A 139 23.19 -9.72 -16.66
C ALA A 139 21.82 -9.41 -17.30
N GLU A 140 20.90 -10.37 -17.31
CA GLU A 140 19.53 -10.18 -17.84
C GLU A 140 18.71 -9.19 -16.99
N GLY A 141 18.86 -9.24 -15.66
CA GLY A 141 18.23 -8.30 -14.74
C GLY A 141 18.70 -6.88 -15.01
N ARG A 142 20.03 -6.69 -15.06
CA ARG A 142 20.67 -5.41 -15.39
C ARG A 142 20.22 -4.86 -16.75
N GLN A 143 20.11 -5.71 -17.77
CA GLN A 143 19.63 -5.30 -19.09
C GLN A 143 18.16 -4.87 -19.06
N ARG A 144 17.31 -5.56 -18.29
CA ARG A 144 15.91 -5.18 -18.10
C ARG A 144 15.78 -3.84 -17.40
N ASP A 145 16.59 -3.62 -16.37
CA ASP A 145 16.64 -2.38 -15.61
C ASP A 145 17.08 -1.20 -16.48
N ALA A 146 18.16 -1.37 -17.26
CA ALA A 146 18.63 -0.36 -18.20
C ALA A 146 17.57 -0.02 -19.25
N ARG A 147 16.87 -1.02 -19.81
CA ARG A 147 15.75 -0.79 -20.74
C ARG A 147 14.60 -0.04 -20.10
N LYS A 148 14.23 -0.36 -18.85
CA LYS A 148 13.18 0.35 -18.11
C LYS A 148 13.59 1.81 -17.85
N THR A 149 14.81 2.02 -17.38
CA THR A 149 15.38 3.36 -17.17
C THR A 149 15.33 4.19 -18.46
N ALA A 150 15.78 3.64 -19.58
CA ALA A 150 15.74 4.34 -20.87
C ALA A 150 14.31 4.67 -21.31
N ALA A 151 13.37 3.75 -21.15
CA ALA A 151 11.96 3.98 -21.49
C ALA A 151 11.30 5.06 -20.61
N LEU A 152 11.61 5.09 -19.31
CA LEU A 152 11.14 6.13 -18.38
C LEU A 152 11.68 7.52 -18.77
N LEU A 153 12.98 7.61 -19.06
CA LEU A 153 13.62 8.86 -19.47
C LEU A 153 13.11 9.35 -20.84
N ALA A 154 12.83 8.44 -21.77
CA ALA A 154 12.25 8.79 -23.07
C ALA A 154 10.78 9.22 -22.96
N PHE A 155 10.02 8.71 -21.98
CA PHE A 155 8.63 9.07 -21.75
C PHE A 155 8.46 10.46 -21.12
N ALA A 156 9.42 10.89 -20.28
CA ALA A 156 9.31 12.09 -19.48
C ALA A 156 10.06 13.30 -20.08
N PRO A 157 9.75 14.54 -19.66
CA PRO A 157 10.40 15.73 -20.18
C PRO A 157 11.92 15.76 -19.95
N VAL A 158 12.63 16.54 -20.76
CA VAL A 158 14.07 16.78 -20.60
C VAL A 158 14.39 17.28 -19.18
N GLY A 159 15.48 16.78 -18.60
CA GLY A 159 15.86 17.06 -17.22
C GLY A 159 15.32 16.03 -16.21
N SER A 160 14.47 15.10 -16.64
CA SER A 160 14.01 13.99 -15.80
C SER A 160 15.15 13.07 -15.36
N LYS A 161 14.97 12.42 -14.22
CA LYS A 161 15.96 11.51 -13.61
C LYS A 161 15.30 10.21 -13.16
N VAL A 162 16.10 9.15 -13.15
CA VAL A 162 15.72 7.86 -12.55
C VAL A 162 16.65 7.57 -11.38
N LEU A 163 16.10 7.48 -10.17
CA LEU A 163 16.81 7.06 -8.98
C LEU A 163 16.58 5.57 -8.76
N ARG A 164 17.64 4.77 -8.82
CA ARG A 164 17.60 3.34 -8.47
C ARG A 164 18.14 3.12 -7.07
N ILE A 165 17.38 2.40 -6.26
CA ILE A 165 17.75 2.04 -4.90
C ILE A 165 17.91 0.53 -4.84
N GLY A 166 19.14 0.04 -4.75
CA GLY A 166 19.45 -1.39 -4.79
C GLY A 166 20.32 -1.84 -3.63
N HIS A 167 20.46 -3.15 -3.47
CA HIS A 167 21.38 -3.74 -2.48
C HIS A 167 22.73 -4.15 -3.07
N LEU A 168 22.75 -4.34 -4.40
CA LEU A 168 23.92 -4.72 -5.16
C LEU A 168 24.63 -3.47 -5.72
N PRO A 169 25.90 -3.60 -6.13
CA PRO A 169 26.56 -2.54 -6.90
C PRO A 169 25.78 -2.19 -8.17
N ALA A 170 25.86 -0.93 -8.56
CA ALA A 170 25.28 -0.45 -9.81
C ALA A 170 25.91 -1.15 -11.01
N ALA A 171 25.12 -1.36 -12.07
CA ALA A 171 25.65 -1.56 -13.40
C ALA A 171 26.14 -0.21 -13.97
N GLU A 172 26.65 -0.19 -15.20
CA GLU A 172 26.71 1.07 -15.95
C GLU A 172 25.29 1.62 -16.11
N GLU A 173 25.02 2.76 -15.48
CA GLU A 173 23.72 3.40 -15.51
C GLU A 173 23.65 4.38 -16.70
N PRO A 174 22.53 4.43 -17.43
CA PRO A 174 22.32 5.43 -18.49
C PRO A 174 22.46 6.87 -17.98
N MET A 175 22.78 7.80 -18.88
CA MET A 175 22.79 9.22 -18.55
C MET A 175 21.42 9.66 -17.99
N GLY A 176 21.42 10.29 -16.82
CA GLY A 176 20.19 10.70 -16.13
C GLY A 176 19.70 9.70 -15.09
N ALA A 177 20.32 8.53 -14.97
CA ALA A 177 20.10 7.61 -13.86
C ALA A 177 21.13 7.78 -12.74
N VAL A 178 20.68 7.57 -11.51
CA VAL A 178 21.48 7.66 -10.29
C VAL A 178 21.23 6.40 -9.47
N HIS A 179 22.29 5.75 -9.01
CA HIS A 179 22.17 4.52 -8.22
C HIS A 179 22.61 4.75 -6.77
N ILE A 180 21.72 4.47 -5.82
CA ILE A 180 22.01 4.45 -4.40
C ILE A 180 22.00 3.01 -3.90
N ARG A 181 23.20 2.51 -3.60
CA ARG A 181 23.35 1.23 -2.91
C ARG A 181 22.97 1.36 -1.44
N MET A 182 22.14 0.46 -0.93
CA MET A 182 21.68 0.40 0.45
C MET A 182 21.98 -0.96 1.06
N LYS A 183 22.29 -0.99 2.36
CA LYS A 183 22.29 -2.24 3.11
C LYS A 183 20.84 -2.75 3.24
N PRO A 184 20.60 -4.07 3.24
CA PRO A 184 19.28 -4.60 3.55
C PRO A 184 18.87 -4.20 4.97
N TRP A 185 17.56 -4.03 5.20
CA TRP A 185 16.98 -3.90 6.53
C TRP A 185 16.09 -5.09 6.85
N ARG A 186 15.86 -5.32 8.14
CA ARG A 186 14.89 -6.31 8.60
C ARG A 186 13.51 -5.65 8.61
N GLN A 187 12.57 -6.28 7.93
CA GLN A 187 11.19 -5.83 7.89
C GLN A 187 10.59 -5.82 9.31
N GLY A 188 9.96 -4.72 9.70
CA GLY A 188 9.41 -4.53 11.05
C GLY A 188 10.43 -4.16 12.13
N ASP A 189 11.73 -4.12 11.83
CA ASP A 189 12.76 -3.57 12.72
C ASP A 189 12.89 -2.06 12.47
N VAL A 190 12.22 -1.29 13.32
CA VAL A 190 12.16 0.19 13.21
C VAL A 190 13.54 0.80 13.21
N LYS A 191 14.44 0.35 14.09
CA LYS A 191 15.78 0.94 14.23
C LYS A 191 16.65 0.64 13.01
N SER A 192 16.59 -0.59 12.48
CA SER A 192 17.28 -0.93 11.23
C SER A 192 16.75 -0.11 10.06
N PHE A 193 15.44 0.09 10.00
CA PHE A 193 14.79 0.83 8.93
C PHE A 193 15.07 2.35 8.99
N GLU A 194 15.02 2.97 10.17
CA GLU A 194 15.35 4.39 10.36
C GLU A 194 16.79 4.71 9.95
N ASN A 195 17.73 3.81 10.24
CA ASN A 195 19.11 3.93 9.78
C ASN A 195 19.20 3.91 8.24
N VAL A 196 18.48 2.99 7.59
CA VAL A 196 18.41 2.93 6.13
C VAL A 196 17.82 4.22 5.56
N LEU A 197 16.73 4.73 6.14
CA LEU A 197 16.08 5.95 5.68
C LEU A 197 17.00 7.18 5.83
N SER A 198 17.67 7.33 6.97
CA SER A 198 18.68 8.36 7.22
C SER A 198 19.84 8.34 6.22
N VAL A 199 20.32 7.14 5.86
CA VAL A 199 21.40 7.00 4.87
C VAL A 199 20.88 7.31 3.46
N LEU A 200 19.66 6.88 3.13
CA LEU A 200 19.04 7.12 1.84
C LEU A 200 18.83 8.62 1.59
N THR A 201 18.18 9.35 2.50
CA THR A 201 17.88 10.78 2.33
C THR A 201 19.15 11.60 2.18
N ARG A 202 20.20 11.33 2.98
CA ARG A 202 21.51 11.96 2.85
C ARG A 202 22.16 11.66 1.50
N ARG A 203 22.10 10.41 1.02
CA ARG A 203 22.67 10.03 -0.28
C ARG A 203 21.89 10.66 -1.45
N MET A 204 20.57 10.72 -1.37
CA MET A 204 19.73 11.43 -2.33
C MET A 204 20.12 12.91 -2.39
N GLY A 205 20.22 13.58 -1.23
CA GLY A 205 20.62 14.99 -1.15
C GLY A 205 22.02 15.26 -1.72
N ARG A 206 22.98 14.32 -1.58
CA ARG A 206 24.32 14.46 -2.18
C ARG A 206 24.35 14.18 -3.67
N GLN A 207 23.78 13.06 -4.11
CA GLN A 207 23.91 12.58 -5.50
C GLN A 207 22.96 13.30 -6.46
N LEU A 208 21.75 13.63 -6.02
CA LEU A 208 20.78 14.41 -6.81
C LEU A 208 20.85 15.90 -6.48
N GLY A 209 21.69 16.31 -5.51
CA GLY A 209 21.69 17.64 -4.92
C GLY A 209 21.61 18.75 -5.95
N LYS A 210 22.52 18.76 -6.93
CA LYS A 210 22.59 19.79 -7.98
C LYS A 210 21.35 19.84 -8.88
N ASP A 211 20.62 18.74 -9.01
CA ASP A 211 19.43 18.60 -9.87
C ASP A 211 18.12 18.88 -9.09
N LEU A 212 18.13 18.75 -7.76
CA LEU A 212 16.96 19.01 -6.90
C LEU A 212 16.69 20.50 -6.71
N ARG A 213 15.41 20.85 -6.53
CA ARG A 213 15.00 22.16 -6.02
C ARG A 213 15.55 22.40 -4.62
N SER A 214 15.76 23.66 -4.29
CA SER A 214 16.32 24.08 -2.99
C SER A 214 15.45 23.63 -1.81
N ASP A 215 14.13 23.77 -1.92
CA ASP A 215 13.19 23.37 -0.85
C ASP A 215 13.19 21.86 -0.61
N VAL A 216 13.21 21.05 -1.68
CA VAL A 216 13.29 19.58 -1.59
C VAL A 216 14.63 19.15 -1.00
N ARG A 217 15.73 19.79 -1.44
CA ARG A 217 17.07 19.52 -0.90
C ARG A 217 17.12 19.80 0.59
N LYS A 218 16.55 20.92 1.04
CA LYS A 218 16.46 21.27 2.45
C LYS A 218 15.67 20.23 3.24
N ARG A 219 14.50 19.79 2.75
CA ARG A 219 13.72 18.71 3.39
C ARG A 219 14.50 17.40 3.53
N LEU A 220 15.30 17.04 2.53
CA LEU A 220 16.15 15.84 2.58
C LEU A 220 17.30 15.98 3.61
N GLN A 221 17.84 17.18 3.79
CA GLN A 221 18.91 17.48 4.76
C GLN A 221 18.38 17.52 6.20
N ASP A 222 17.21 18.14 6.39
CA ASP A 222 16.56 18.34 7.68
C ASP A 222 15.81 17.08 8.15
N PHE A 223 15.83 15.99 7.36
CA PHE A 223 15.11 14.76 7.70
C PHE A 223 15.67 14.12 8.98
N GLU A 224 14.92 14.25 10.09
CA GLU A 224 15.31 13.85 11.45
C GLU A 224 15.40 12.33 11.70
N GLN A 225 15.57 11.53 10.66
CA GLN A 225 15.81 10.08 10.75
C GLN A 225 14.66 9.29 11.39
N ARG A 226 13.47 9.89 11.53
CA ARG A 226 12.30 9.24 12.12
C ARG A 226 11.32 8.83 11.05
N THR A 227 10.69 7.69 11.27
CA THR A 227 9.59 7.24 10.42
C THR A 227 8.36 8.15 10.55
N CYS A 228 7.72 8.46 9.42
CA CYS A 228 6.46 9.17 9.40
C CYS A 228 5.30 8.20 9.66
N ALA A 229 4.49 8.48 10.68
CA ALA A 229 3.34 7.66 11.06
C ALA A 229 2.34 7.49 9.90
N VAL A 230 2.10 8.55 9.12
CA VAL A 230 1.22 8.50 7.93
C VAL A 230 1.75 7.51 6.89
N ALA A 231 3.06 7.49 6.65
CA ALA A 231 3.68 6.55 5.72
C ALA A 231 3.69 5.10 6.25
N ILE A 232 3.84 4.89 7.56
CA ILE A 232 3.69 3.56 8.17
C ILE A 232 2.25 3.04 7.96
N THR A 233 1.26 3.87 8.25
CA THR A 233 -0.16 3.52 8.09
C THR A 233 -0.50 3.22 6.63
N TYR A 234 -0.01 4.05 5.70
CA TYR A 234 -0.17 3.80 4.28
C TYR A 234 0.47 2.49 3.86
N ALA A 235 1.74 2.26 4.20
CA ALA A 235 2.46 1.04 3.81
C ALA A 235 1.81 -0.23 4.38
N THR A 236 1.31 -0.16 5.61
CA THR A 236 0.54 -1.24 6.22
C THR A 236 -0.75 -1.50 5.46
N SER A 237 -1.52 -0.46 5.15
CA SER A 237 -2.80 -0.58 4.43
C SER A 237 -2.63 -1.10 3.01
N ALA A 238 -1.70 -0.51 2.27
CA ALA A 238 -1.32 -0.88 0.91
C ALA A 238 -0.86 -2.34 0.82
N TYR A 239 -0.15 -2.84 1.84
CA TYR A 239 0.29 -4.23 1.87
C TYR A 239 -0.83 -5.21 2.24
N VAL A 240 -1.71 -4.84 3.17
CA VAL A 240 -2.80 -5.73 3.62
C VAL A 240 -3.91 -5.82 2.57
N CYS A 241 -4.25 -4.71 1.92
CA CYS A 241 -5.49 -4.57 1.14
C CYS A 241 -5.28 -4.26 -0.36
N GLY A 242 -4.04 -3.99 -0.80
CA GLY A 242 -3.81 -3.30 -2.08
C GLY A 242 -4.28 -1.83 -2.01
N THR A 243 -4.28 -1.08 -3.13
CA THR A 243 -4.84 0.31 -3.11
C THR A 243 -6.35 0.35 -3.32
N ALA A 244 -6.98 -0.80 -3.53
CA ALA A 244 -8.42 -0.92 -3.61
C ALA A 244 -8.98 -1.17 -2.20
N ARG A 245 -9.41 -0.08 -1.56
CA ARG A 245 -10.34 -0.01 -0.42
C ARG A 245 -9.73 -0.12 0.97
N ASN A 246 -10.45 0.50 1.91
CA ASN A 246 -10.01 0.81 3.27
C ASN A 246 -9.55 -0.45 3.98
N LEU A 247 -8.50 -0.33 4.79
CA LEU A 247 -8.08 -1.38 5.72
C LEU A 247 -9.31 -1.95 6.45
N THR A 248 -10.21 -1.06 6.87
CA THR A 248 -11.53 -1.33 7.45
C THR A 248 -12.32 -2.41 6.72
N ASP A 249 -12.37 -2.43 5.39
CA ASP A 249 -13.19 -3.38 4.61
C ASP A 249 -12.61 -4.81 4.66
N VAL A 250 -11.28 -4.95 4.72
CA VAL A 250 -10.60 -6.24 4.93
C VAL A 250 -10.61 -6.63 6.41
N LEU A 251 -10.61 -5.65 7.32
CA LEU A 251 -10.65 -5.87 8.77
C LEU A 251 -12.04 -6.29 9.25
N LEU A 252 -13.12 -5.85 8.58
CA LEU A 252 -14.49 -6.12 8.99
C LEU A 252 -14.81 -7.62 9.08
N PRO A 253 -14.54 -8.46 8.05
CA PRO A 253 -14.75 -9.90 8.16
C PRO A 253 -13.95 -10.57 9.27
N LEU A 254 -12.73 -10.09 9.56
CA LEU A 254 -11.90 -10.63 10.64
C LEU A 254 -12.42 -10.20 12.03
N ALA A 255 -12.94 -8.98 12.14
CA ALA A 255 -13.62 -8.53 13.35
C ALA A 255 -14.96 -9.27 13.57
N GLU A 256 -15.71 -9.58 12.49
CA GLU A 256 -16.97 -10.34 12.50
C GLU A 256 -16.81 -11.78 13.04
N ILE A 257 -15.61 -12.37 12.90
CA ILE A 257 -15.25 -13.67 13.49
C ILE A 257 -14.64 -13.56 14.90
N GLY A 258 -14.57 -12.34 15.45
CA GLY A 258 -14.12 -12.08 16.82
C GLY A 258 -12.61 -11.84 16.98
N MET A 259 -11.88 -11.55 15.90
CA MET A 259 -10.47 -11.18 15.99
C MET A 259 -10.32 -9.75 16.50
N ASP A 260 -9.44 -9.54 17.48
CA ASP A 260 -9.16 -8.23 18.05
C ASP A 260 -8.18 -7.41 17.17
N LYS A 261 -8.00 -6.13 17.51
CA LYS A 261 -7.16 -5.20 16.75
C LYS A 261 -5.70 -5.68 16.65
N ALA A 262 -5.18 -6.26 17.73
CA ALA A 262 -3.81 -6.76 17.78
C ALA A 262 -3.62 -7.98 16.88
N GLY A 263 -4.57 -8.92 16.92
CA GLY A 263 -4.59 -10.10 16.06
C GLY A 263 -4.70 -9.74 14.59
N ILE A 264 -5.58 -8.79 14.25
CA ILE A 264 -5.73 -8.30 12.87
C ILE A 264 -4.43 -7.67 12.36
N ALA A 265 -3.78 -6.82 13.16
CA ALA A 265 -2.49 -6.21 12.78
C ALA A 265 -1.40 -7.28 12.60
N ALA A 266 -1.35 -8.28 13.48
CA ALA A 266 -0.40 -9.38 13.39
C ALA A 266 -0.60 -10.23 12.12
N VAL A 267 -1.85 -10.56 11.77
CA VAL A 267 -2.21 -11.26 10.52
C VAL A 267 -1.82 -10.44 9.30
N GLY A 268 -2.19 -9.15 9.28
CA GLY A 268 -1.84 -8.24 8.19
C GLY A 268 -0.33 -8.10 7.97
N SER A 269 0.46 -8.18 9.04
CA SER A 269 1.92 -8.13 8.94
C SER A 269 2.55 -9.41 8.33
N ARG A 270 1.81 -10.51 8.26
CA ARG A 270 2.31 -11.84 7.84
C ARG A 270 1.64 -12.38 6.55
N CYS A 271 0.48 -11.85 6.16
CA CYS A 271 -0.22 -12.21 4.93
C CYS A 271 0.41 -11.57 3.68
N ARG A 272 0.13 -12.15 2.50
CA ARG A 272 0.18 -11.39 1.21
C ARG A 272 -1.06 -10.48 1.12
N PRO A 273 -1.11 -9.51 0.18
CA PRO A 273 -2.33 -8.73 -0.03
C PRO A 273 -3.52 -9.66 -0.28
N VAL A 274 -4.60 -9.45 0.48
CA VAL A 274 -5.85 -10.22 0.37
C VAL A 274 -7.02 -9.27 0.16
N SER A 275 -7.99 -9.69 -0.64
CA SER A 275 -9.22 -8.91 -0.83
C SER A 275 -10.24 -9.27 0.24
N GLU A 276 -11.15 -8.33 0.57
CA GLU A 276 -12.30 -8.62 1.44
C GLU A 276 -13.07 -9.86 0.95
N ALA A 277 -13.30 -9.97 -0.36
CA ALA A 277 -13.98 -11.12 -0.95
C ALA A 277 -13.23 -12.43 -0.68
N SER A 278 -11.90 -12.43 -0.77
CA SER A 278 -11.07 -13.59 -0.45
C SER A 278 -11.19 -13.97 1.03
N VAL A 279 -11.20 -12.99 1.93
CA VAL A 279 -11.37 -13.22 3.37
C VAL A 279 -12.76 -13.79 3.66
N ARG A 280 -13.83 -13.15 3.17
CA ARG A 280 -15.22 -13.61 3.34
C ARG A 280 -15.40 -15.03 2.81
N GLN A 281 -14.90 -15.30 1.61
CA GLN A 281 -15.04 -16.62 1.01
C GLN A 281 -14.26 -17.70 1.79
N THR A 282 -13.07 -17.37 2.31
CA THR A 282 -12.29 -18.29 3.15
C THR A 282 -13.03 -18.57 4.46
N VAL A 283 -13.53 -17.54 5.13
CA VAL A 283 -14.33 -17.68 6.36
C VAL A 283 -15.56 -18.53 6.10
N MET A 284 -16.37 -18.22 5.09
CA MET A 284 -17.55 -19.01 4.72
C MET A 284 -17.21 -20.47 4.43
N SER A 285 -16.10 -20.72 3.72
CA SER A 285 -15.67 -22.09 3.41
C SER A 285 -15.33 -22.85 4.70
N LEU A 286 -14.63 -22.22 5.65
CA LEU A 286 -14.31 -22.84 6.93
C LEU A 286 -15.55 -23.03 7.83
N GLU A 287 -16.53 -22.14 7.75
CA GLU A 287 -17.83 -22.33 8.43
C GLU A 287 -18.59 -23.54 7.85
N VAL A 288 -18.56 -23.73 6.52
CA VAL A 288 -19.21 -24.87 5.84
C VAL A 288 -18.64 -26.23 6.27
N VAL A 289 -17.36 -26.32 6.65
CA VAL A 289 -16.77 -27.54 7.22
C VAL A 289 -16.98 -27.66 8.73
N GLY A 290 -17.80 -26.79 9.32
CA GLY A 290 -18.24 -26.88 10.71
C GLY A 290 -17.29 -26.22 11.73
N LEU A 291 -16.35 -25.38 11.30
CA LEU A 291 -15.52 -24.63 12.25
C LEU A 291 -16.32 -23.48 12.86
N SER A 292 -16.25 -23.34 14.17
CA SER A 292 -16.75 -22.16 14.88
C SER A 292 -15.89 -20.92 14.58
N LYS A 293 -16.48 -19.73 14.71
CA LYS A 293 -15.76 -18.45 14.56
C LYS A 293 -14.48 -18.36 15.41
N ALA A 294 -14.50 -18.90 16.63
CA ALA A 294 -13.32 -18.95 17.50
C ALA A 294 -12.21 -19.84 16.92
N GLN A 295 -12.55 -21.00 16.36
CA GLN A 295 -11.59 -21.89 15.69
C GLN A 295 -11.03 -21.25 14.41
N ILE A 296 -11.87 -20.57 13.63
CA ILE A 296 -11.45 -19.84 12.42
C ILE A 296 -10.47 -18.73 12.80
N THR A 297 -10.81 -17.91 13.81
CA THR A 297 -9.94 -16.85 14.33
C THR A 297 -8.59 -17.40 14.76
N LYS A 298 -8.57 -18.51 15.52
CA LYS A 298 -7.33 -19.18 15.93
C LYS A 298 -6.53 -19.69 14.73
N ALA A 299 -7.18 -20.29 13.74
CA ALA A 299 -6.53 -20.82 12.54
C ALA A 299 -5.91 -19.71 11.69
N VAL A 300 -6.64 -18.62 11.44
CA VAL A 300 -6.16 -17.46 10.67
C VAL A 300 -5.02 -16.75 11.40
N ALA A 301 -5.11 -16.56 12.73
CA ALA A 301 -4.05 -15.97 13.53
C ALA A 301 -2.76 -16.81 13.49
N SER A 302 -2.92 -18.14 13.53
CA SER A 302 -1.80 -19.09 13.54
C SER A 302 -1.19 -19.27 12.16
N ARG A 303 -2.01 -19.23 11.10
CA ARG A 303 -1.58 -19.43 9.71
C ARG A 303 -2.23 -18.39 8.77
N PRO A 304 -1.72 -17.15 8.76
CA PRO A 304 -2.29 -16.05 7.98
C PRO A 304 -2.37 -16.33 6.47
N SER A 305 -1.44 -17.15 5.94
CA SER A 305 -1.43 -17.56 4.53
C SER A 305 -2.71 -18.26 4.05
N LEU A 306 -3.55 -18.76 4.97
CA LEU A 306 -4.88 -19.31 4.65
C LEU A 306 -5.74 -18.34 3.84
N LEU A 307 -5.64 -17.04 4.13
CA LEU A 307 -6.42 -16.00 3.45
C LEU A 307 -5.98 -15.74 2.00
N GLY A 308 -4.80 -16.24 1.62
CA GLY A 308 -4.21 -16.03 0.29
C GLY A 308 -4.24 -17.26 -0.61
N TYR A 309 -4.82 -18.38 -0.18
CA TYR A 309 -4.95 -19.58 -1.01
C TYR A 309 -6.07 -19.42 -2.04
N SER A 310 -5.88 -19.98 -3.24
CA SER A 310 -6.96 -20.11 -4.22
C SER A 310 -8.03 -21.03 -3.65
N ILE A 311 -9.28 -20.55 -3.64
CA ILE A 311 -10.43 -21.30 -3.11
C ILE A 311 -10.64 -22.57 -3.93
N GLU A 312 -10.65 -22.44 -5.26
CA GLU A 312 -10.92 -23.56 -6.18
C GLU A 312 -9.76 -24.55 -6.21
N ASP A 313 -8.52 -24.05 -6.25
CA ASP A 313 -7.37 -24.92 -6.50
C ASP A 313 -6.77 -25.53 -5.22
N ASN A 314 -6.97 -24.89 -4.06
CA ASN A 314 -6.33 -25.33 -2.80
C ASN A 314 -7.35 -25.66 -1.72
N LEU A 315 -8.21 -24.72 -1.35
CA LEU A 315 -9.08 -24.89 -0.18
C LEU A 315 -10.15 -25.96 -0.43
N LYS A 316 -10.90 -25.90 -1.54
CA LYS A 316 -11.93 -26.89 -1.85
C LYS A 316 -11.38 -28.32 -1.97
N PRO A 317 -10.28 -28.60 -2.70
CA PRO A 317 -9.70 -29.94 -2.76
C PRO A 317 -9.28 -30.45 -1.37
N THR A 318 -8.62 -29.60 -0.57
CA THR A 318 -8.20 -29.95 0.79
C THR A 318 -9.41 -30.25 1.69
N MET A 319 -10.46 -29.45 1.59
CA MET A 319 -11.69 -29.64 2.38
C MET A 319 -12.43 -30.92 1.99
N ARG A 320 -12.56 -31.21 0.69
CA ARG A 320 -13.15 -32.47 0.20
C ARG A 320 -12.37 -33.68 0.71
N TRP A 321 -11.05 -33.60 0.69
CA TRP A 321 -10.19 -34.66 1.21
C TRP A 321 -10.36 -34.87 2.72
N LEU A 322 -10.41 -33.80 3.51
CA LEU A 322 -10.66 -33.87 4.96
C LEU A 322 -12.05 -34.43 5.28
N GLN A 323 -13.08 -33.98 4.58
CA GLN A 323 -14.43 -34.53 4.71
C GLN A 323 -14.44 -36.03 4.38
N TRP A 324 -13.84 -36.43 3.25
CA TRP A 324 -13.74 -37.83 2.86
C TRP A 324 -13.03 -38.69 3.91
N LEU A 325 -11.94 -38.21 4.51
CA LEU A 325 -11.26 -38.90 5.61
C LEU A 325 -12.15 -39.08 6.84
N LEU A 326 -12.87 -38.03 7.25
CA LEU A 326 -13.78 -38.07 8.40
C LEU A 326 -14.95 -39.04 8.15
N PHE A 327 -15.52 -39.04 6.94
CA PHE A 327 -16.57 -39.99 6.56
C PHE A 327 -16.07 -41.44 6.54
N ARG A 328 -14.83 -41.67 6.11
CA ARG A 328 -14.20 -43.00 6.17
C ARG A 328 -14.02 -43.50 7.60
N HIS A 329 -13.62 -42.61 8.52
CA HIS A 329 -13.44 -42.97 9.92
C HIS A 329 -14.77 -43.32 10.62
N CYS A 330 -15.86 -42.59 10.31
CA CYS A 330 -17.19 -42.92 10.82
C CYS A 330 -17.74 -44.26 10.27
N TRP A 331 -17.40 -44.62 9.03
CA TRP A 331 -17.82 -45.89 8.43
C TRP A 331 -17.07 -47.09 9.03
N VAL A 332 -15.77 -46.95 9.32
CA VAL A 332 -14.96 -48.01 9.95
C VAL A 332 -15.36 -48.24 11.42
N THR A 333 -15.84 -47.21 12.12
CA THR A 333 -16.34 -47.39 13.49
C THR A 333 -17.77 -47.92 13.55
N ALA A 334 -18.61 -47.63 12.55
CA ALA A 334 -19.99 -48.15 12.48
C ALA A 334 -20.09 -49.61 11.99
N SER A 335 -19.11 -50.08 11.22
CA SER A 335 -19.07 -51.46 10.68
C SER A 335 -18.41 -52.50 11.60
N ARG A 336 -17.97 -52.10 12.80
CA ARG A 336 -17.40 -53.02 13.82
C ARG A 336 -18.39 -53.38 14.94
N THR A 337 -19.63 -52.89 14.87
CA THR A 337 -20.68 -53.10 15.89
C THR A 337 -21.92 -53.85 15.38
N THR A 338 -21.80 -54.56 14.27
CA THR A 338 -22.79 -55.56 13.80
C THR A 338 -22.13 -56.91 13.71
#